data_AF-A0A1I7XUP4-F1
#
_entry.id   AF-A0A1I7XUP4-F1
#
_cell.length_a   1.000
_cell.length_b   1.000
_cell.length_c   1.000
_cell.angle_alpha   90.00
_cell.angle_beta   90.00
_cell.angle_gamma   90.00
#
_symmetry.space_group_name_H-M   'P 1'
#
loop_
_entity.id
_entity.type
_entity.pdbx_description
1 polymer ?
#
loop_
_entity_poly.entity_id
_entity_poly.type
_entity_poly.pdbx_seq_one_letter_code
_entity_poly.pdbx_strand_id
1 'polypeptide(L)'
;MSRDTCSARGDPADSIRAVNALLTQIDRIRRRNNVVVLCTSNLENCLDSALLDRADVIHHVGQPSVRALYTILSGSIKELERIGLVHSDTNGLPIDINVNSMGHDSSDKHSSELLDIASLAKGLSGRCLRQVPALAWSKASEVRGNRLEILVV
;
A
#
# COMPACT_ATOMS: atom_id res chain seq x y z
N MET A 1 -27.87 -11.91 19.66
CA MET A 1 -28.81 -12.61 18.77
C MET A 1 -28.80 -11.92 17.41
N SER A 2 -28.84 -12.70 16.32
CA SER A 2 -28.99 -12.26 14.91
C SER A 2 -27.74 -12.17 14.03
N ARG A 3 -26.81 -13.13 14.14
CA ARG A 3 -25.94 -13.53 13.02
C ARG A 3 -25.84 -15.05 12.79
N ASP A 4 -26.21 -15.86 13.78
CA ASP A 4 -26.01 -17.32 13.73
C ASP A 4 -27.10 -18.11 12.97
N THR A 5 -28.11 -17.46 12.39
CA THR A 5 -29.25 -18.14 11.73
C THR A 5 -29.40 -17.86 10.23
N CYS A 6 -28.49 -17.12 9.59
CA CYS A 6 -28.57 -16.84 8.15
C CYS A 6 -27.71 -17.78 7.27
N SER A 7 -26.98 -18.72 7.87
CA SER A 7 -25.93 -19.52 7.23
C SER A 7 -26.34 -20.96 6.89
N ALA A 8 -27.64 -21.23 6.67
CA ALA A 8 -28.08 -22.55 6.22
C ALA A 8 -28.69 -22.58 4.80
N ARG A 9 -28.97 -21.43 4.15
CA ARG A 9 -29.72 -21.41 2.88
C ARG A 9 -29.33 -20.27 1.92
N GLY A 10 -28.04 -19.95 1.83
CA GLY A 10 -27.51 -19.35 0.59
C GLY A 10 -27.22 -20.50 -0.36
N ASP A 11 -28.11 -20.75 -1.31
CA ASP A 11 -28.04 -21.92 -2.18
C ASP A 11 -26.69 -21.90 -2.92
N PRO A 12 -25.79 -22.89 -2.74
CA PRO A 12 -24.52 -22.94 -3.47
C PRO A 12 -24.73 -22.84 -4.99
N ALA A 13 -25.91 -23.23 -5.47
CA ALA A 13 -26.33 -23.04 -6.85
C ALA A 13 -26.37 -21.57 -7.29
N ASP A 14 -26.82 -20.63 -6.45
CA ASP A 14 -26.92 -19.22 -6.81
C ASP A 14 -25.54 -18.55 -6.85
N SER A 15 -24.65 -18.90 -5.92
CA SER A 15 -23.25 -18.46 -5.96
C SER A 15 -22.55 -18.97 -7.23
N ILE A 16 -22.75 -20.24 -7.60
CA ILE A 16 -22.19 -20.82 -8.83
C ILE A 16 -22.78 -20.13 -10.07
N ARG A 17 -24.09 -19.87 -10.10
CA ARG A 17 -24.74 -19.14 -11.21
C ARG A 17 -24.20 -17.72 -11.34
N ALA A 18 -23.99 -17.02 -10.24
CA ALA A 18 -23.42 -15.67 -10.23
C ALA A 18 -21.98 -15.67 -10.78
N VAL A 19 -21.14 -16.63 -10.36
CA VAL A 19 -19.77 -16.78 -10.88
C VAL A 19 -19.76 -17.10 -12.37
N ASN A 20 -20.59 -18.02 -12.83
CA ASN A 20 -20.70 -18.37 -14.25
C ASN A 20 -21.18 -17.20 -15.11
N ALA A 21 -22.14 -16.42 -14.62
CA ALA A 21 -22.60 -15.21 -15.28
C ALA A 21 -21.47 -14.17 -15.38
N LEU A 22 -20.70 -13.97 -14.30
CA LEU A 22 -19.54 -13.07 -14.29
C LEU A 22 -18.48 -13.49 -15.31
N LEU A 23 -18.07 -14.76 -15.30
CA LEU A 23 -17.09 -15.30 -16.24
C LEU A 23 -17.55 -15.11 -17.70
N THR A 24 -18.84 -15.37 -17.97
CA THR A 24 -19.43 -15.16 -19.30
C THR A 24 -19.35 -13.69 -19.75
N GLN A 25 -19.59 -12.74 -18.85
CA GLN A 25 -19.47 -11.32 -19.17
C GLN A 25 -18.01 -10.90 -19.38
N ILE A 26 -17.08 -11.40 -18.56
CA ILE A 26 -15.64 -11.18 -18.75
C ILE A 26 -15.20 -11.68 -20.13
N ASP A 27 -15.61 -12.88 -20.52
CA ASP A 27 -15.31 -13.47 -21.84
C ASP A 27 -15.87 -12.64 -22.99
N ARG A 28 -17.02 -11.98 -22.78
CA ARG A 28 -17.65 -11.12 -23.79
C ARG A 28 -16.89 -9.80 -23.96
N ILE A 29 -16.48 -9.15 -22.86
CA ILE A 29 -15.84 -7.83 -22.92
C ILE A 29 -14.37 -7.92 -23.32
N ARG A 30 -13.65 -8.99 -22.94
CA ARG A 30 -12.22 -9.14 -23.24
C ARG A 30 -11.89 -9.28 -24.73
N ARG A 31 -12.90 -9.58 -25.57
CA ARG A 31 -12.74 -9.66 -27.04
C ARG A 31 -12.64 -8.29 -27.72
N ARG A 32 -12.85 -7.19 -26.98
CA ARG A 32 -12.78 -5.84 -27.52
C ARG A 32 -11.36 -5.29 -27.36
N ASN A 33 -10.78 -4.78 -28.44
CA ASN A 33 -9.41 -4.27 -28.47
C ASN A 33 -9.19 -3.00 -27.60
N ASN A 34 -10.26 -2.41 -27.07
CA ASN A 34 -10.24 -1.23 -26.23
C ASN A 34 -10.67 -1.51 -24.77
N VAL A 35 -10.58 -2.77 -24.33
CA VAL A 35 -10.93 -3.18 -22.96
C VAL A 35 -9.76 -3.90 -22.32
N VAL A 36 -9.42 -3.50 -21.09
CA VAL A 36 -8.47 -4.20 -20.22
C VAL A 36 -9.20 -4.60 -18.95
N VAL A 37 -9.08 -5.85 -18.54
CA VAL A 37 -9.68 -6.38 -17.30
C VAL A 37 -8.57 -6.52 -16.27
N LEU A 38 -8.72 -5.81 -15.15
CA LEU A 38 -7.81 -5.87 -14.00
C LEU A 38 -8.55 -6.50 -12.83
N CYS A 39 -8.00 -7.58 -12.29
CA CYS A 39 -8.57 -8.31 -11.16
C CYS A 39 -7.55 -8.35 -10.01
N THR A 40 -8.03 -8.22 -8.78
CA THR A 40 -7.22 -8.37 -7.56
C THR A 40 -7.90 -9.35 -6.63
N SER A 41 -7.13 -10.26 -6.00
CA SER A 41 -7.64 -11.17 -4.97
C SER A 41 -6.70 -11.19 -3.78
N ASN A 42 -7.27 -11.21 -2.57
CA ASN A 42 -6.53 -11.43 -1.33
C ASN A 42 -6.44 -12.93 -0.97
N LEU A 43 -7.01 -13.81 -1.81
CA LEU A 43 -7.13 -15.25 -1.57
C LEU A 43 -6.45 -16.03 -2.69
N GLU A 44 -5.12 -16.11 -2.67
CA GLU A 44 -4.36 -16.75 -3.74
C GLU A 44 -4.73 -18.24 -3.93
N ASN A 45 -4.86 -18.98 -2.83
CA ASN A 45 -5.07 -20.44 -2.86
C ASN A 45 -6.54 -20.87 -2.99
N CYS A 46 -7.47 -19.92 -3.12
CA CYS A 46 -8.90 -20.21 -3.16
C CYS A 46 -9.58 -19.66 -4.42
N LEU A 47 -8.81 -19.23 -5.42
CA LEU A 47 -9.35 -18.77 -6.68
C LEU A 47 -9.81 -19.95 -7.55
N ASP A 48 -10.93 -19.75 -8.21
CA ASP A 48 -11.50 -20.71 -9.16
C ASP A 48 -10.58 -20.88 -10.38
N SER A 49 -10.31 -22.13 -10.78
CA SER A 49 -9.40 -22.43 -11.88
C SER A 49 -9.87 -21.84 -13.21
N ALA A 50 -11.18 -21.72 -13.44
CA ALA A 50 -11.70 -21.13 -14.66
C ALA A 50 -11.42 -19.63 -14.75
N LEU A 51 -11.28 -18.93 -13.61
CA LEU A 51 -10.85 -17.54 -13.60
C LEU A 51 -9.34 -17.42 -13.90
N LEU A 52 -8.52 -18.31 -13.34
CA LEU A 52 -7.08 -18.34 -13.58
C LEU A 52 -6.75 -18.67 -15.04
N ASP A 53 -7.46 -19.63 -15.65
CA ASP A 53 -7.30 -20.00 -17.08
C ASP A 53 -7.62 -18.84 -18.05
N ARG A 54 -8.33 -17.81 -17.57
CA ARG A 54 -8.68 -16.62 -18.37
C ARG A 54 -7.73 -15.45 -18.18
N ALA A 55 -6.83 -15.52 -17.20
CA ALA A 55 -5.87 -14.47 -16.93
C ALA A 55 -4.63 -14.65 -17.82
N ASP A 56 -4.34 -13.65 -18.65
CA ASP A 56 -3.12 -13.66 -19.48
C ASP A 56 -1.85 -13.49 -18.63
N VAL A 57 -1.95 -12.71 -17.55
CA VAL A 57 -0.86 -12.44 -16.62
C VAL A 57 -1.38 -12.57 -15.20
N ILE A 58 -0.74 -13.44 -14.42
CA ILE A 58 -0.97 -13.59 -12.99
C ILE A 58 0.28 -13.11 -12.27
N HIS A 59 0.12 -12.13 -11.38
CA HIS A 59 1.24 -11.57 -10.62
C HIS A 59 0.90 -11.55 -9.14
N HIS A 60 1.71 -12.26 -8.35
CA HIS A 60 1.62 -12.22 -6.90
C HIS A 60 2.32 -10.96 -6.36
N VAL A 61 1.56 -10.07 -5.73
CA VAL A 61 2.07 -8.86 -5.09
C VAL A 61 2.26 -9.14 -3.59
N GLY A 62 3.51 -9.39 -3.20
CA GLY A 62 3.88 -9.58 -1.80
C GLY A 62 3.91 -8.28 -0.99
N GLN A 63 4.36 -8.40 0.26
CA GLN A 63 4.63 -7.23 1.09
C GLN A 63 5.73 -6.35 0.47
N PRO A 64 5.67 -5.03 0.66
CA PRO A 64 6.68 -4.11 0.14
C PRO A 64 8.08 -4.45 0.68
N SER A 65 9.08 -4.37 -0.21
CA SER A 65 10.49 -4.47 0.19
C SER A 65 10.92 -3.28 1.05
N VAL A 66 12.06 -3.38 1.73
CA VAL A 66 12.60 -2.25 2.54
C VAL A 66 12.75 -0.98 1.72
N ARG A 67 13.20 -1.09 0.46
CA ARG A 67 13.27 0.05 -0.47
C ARG A 67 11.89 0.66 -0.76
N ALA A 68 10.88 -0.18 -0.96
CA ALA A 68 9.51 0.29 -1.16
C ALA A 68 8.93 0.93 0.11
N LEU A 69 9.21 0.37 1.29
CA LEU A 69 8.83 0.94 2.59
C LEU A 69 9.45 2.33 2.77
N TYR A 70 10.76 2.47 2.49
CA TYR A 70 11.44 3.76 2.50
C TYR A 70 10.78 4.76 1.56
N THR A 71 10.52 4.36 0.31
CA THR A 71 9.89 5.21 -0.71
C THR A 71 8.50 5.70 -0.27
N ILE A 72 7.71 4.82 0.37
CA ILE A 72 6.38 5.18 0.89
C ILE A 72 6.52 6.20 2.04
N LEU A 73 7.47 6.00 2.95
CA LEU A 73 7.68 6.90 4.08
C LEU A 73 8.26 8.25 3.63
N SER A 74 9.28 8.26 2.78
CA SER A 74 9.89 9.49 2.25
C SER A 74 8.86 10.30 1.44
N GLY A 75 8.08 9.64 0.59
CA GLY A 75 6.98 10.27 -0.14
C GLY A 75 5.88 10.82 0.78
N SER A 76 5.68 10.21 1.95
CA SER A 76 4.73 10.72 2.94
C SER A 76 5.27 11.95 3.67
N ILE A 77 6.56 11.98 4.00
CA ILE A 77 7.22 13.15 4.61
C ILE A 77 7.19 14.33 3.63
N LYS A 78 7.52 14.10 2.34
CA LYS A 78 7.42 15.13 1.30
C LYS A 78 6.02 15.70 1.17
N GLU A 79 4.99 14.87 1.33
CA GLU A 79 3.62 15.36 1.31
C GLU A 79 3.32 16.24 2.52
N LEU A 80 3.81 15.88 3.71
CA LEU A 80 3.70 16.73 4.91
C LEU A 80 4.44 18.06 4.75
N GLU A 81 5.58 18.07 4.07
CA GLU A 81 6.30 19.29 3.70
C GLU A 81 5.51 20.14 2.72
N ARG A 82 4.95 19.51 1.68
CA ARG A 82 4.14 20.19 0.65
C ARG A 82 2.93 20.92 1.24
N ILE A 83 2.31 20.37 2.28
CA ILE A 83 1.17 20.99 2.97
C ILE A 83 1.59 21.91 4.13
N GLY A 84 2.88 22.09 4.38
CA GLY A 84 3.42 22.98 5.41
C GLY A 84 3.26 22.47 6.84
N LEU A 85 2.99 21.18 7.05
CA LEU A 85 2.96 20.59 8.40
C LEU A 85 4.36 20.29 8.93
N VAL A 86 5.30 20.00 8.03
CA VAL A 86 6.69 19.69 8.34
C VAL A 86 7.58 20.67 7.57
N HIS A 87 8.56 21.28 8.24
CA HIS A 87 9.56 22.11 7.59
C HIS A 87 10.91 21.43 7.71
N SER A 88 11.58 21.20 6.59
CA SER A 88 12.97 20.72 6.57
C SER A 88 13.87 21.86 6.10
N ASP A 89 14.93 22.12 6.86
CA ASP A 89 15.95 23.12 6.50
C ASP A 89 16.92 22.59 5.42
N THR A 90 16.81 21.30 5.08
CA THR A 90 17.65 20.59 4.11
C THR A 90 16.96 20.42 2.76
N ASN A 91 17.76 20.17 1.71
CA ASN A 91 17.24 19.68 0.44
C ASN A 91 16.55 18.34 0.70
N GLY A 92 15.21 18.33 0.77
CA GLY A 92 14.41 17.23 1.29
C GLY A 92 14.77 15.83 0.79
N LEU A 93 14.35 14.82 1.56
CA LEU A 93 14.80 13.43 1.44
C LEU A 93 14.75 12.87 0.00
N PRO A 94 15.71 12.05 -0.44
CA PRO A 94 15.62 11.37 -1.73
C PRO A 94 14.38 10.45 -1.75
N ILE A 95 13.65 10.44 -2.88
CA ILE A 95 12.49 9.55 -3.05
C ILE A 95 12.94 8.10 -3.19
N ASP A 96 14.12 7.90 -3.77
CA ASP A 96 14.67 6.58 -4.04
C ASP A 96 16.15 6.56 -3.62
N ILE A 97 16.52 5.55 -2.85
CA ILE A 97 17.87 5.33 -2.36
C ILE A 97 18.52 4.25 -3.21
N ASN A 98 19.58 4.63 -3.91
CA ASN A 98 20.49 3.66 -4.48
C ASN A 98 21.42 3.15 -3.37
N VAL A 99 21.06 2.01 -2.79
CA VAL A 99 21.81 1.35 -1.71
C VAL A 99 23.28 1.11 -2.09
N ASN A 100 23.60 1.05 -3.39
CA ASN A 100 24.97 0.83 -3.89
C ASN A 100 25.84 2.10 -3.92
N SER A 101 25.27 3.29 -3.72
CA SER A 101 25.99 4.58 -3.82
C SER A 101 26.26 5.22 -2.46
N MET A 102 26.00 4.52 -1.37
CA MET A 102 25.94 5.03 0.01
C MET A 102 27.32 5.25 0.66
N GLY A 103 28.34 5.55 -0.14
CA GLY A 103 29.74 5.51 0.27
C GLY A 103 30.43 6.84 0.55
N HIS A 104 29.82 8.01 0.30
CA HIS A 104 30.69 9.21 0.27
C HIS A 104 30.08 10.60 0.53
N ASP A 105 28.95 10.74 1.24
CA ASP A 105 28.59 12.10 1.70
C ASP A 105 27.90 12.16 3.07
N SER A 106 28.44 13.03 3.91
CA SER A 106 28.01 13.33 5.29
C SER A 106 26.63 14.03 5.41
N SER A 107 25.87 14.10 4.32
CA SER A 107 24.62 14.87 4.19
C SER A 107 23.34 14.05 4.45
N ASP A 108 23.43 12.73 4.63
CA ASP A 108 22.26 11.85 4.56
C ASP A 108 21.89 11.17 5.89
N LYS A 109 22.09 11.85 7.02
CA LYS A 109 21.71 11.32 8.34
C LYS A 109 20.23 10.95 8.40
N HIS A 110 19.34 11.86 7.98
CA HIS A 110 17.89 11.61 7.98
C HIS A 110 17.49 10.50 6.98
N SER A 111 18.20 10.39 5.85
CA SER A 111 18.01 9.31 4.87
C SER A 111 18.40 7.95 5.46
N SER A 112 19.49 7.88 6.22
CA SER A 112 19.91 6.67 6.94
C SER A 112 18.91 6.29 8.04
N GLU A 113 18.48 7.25 8.85
CA GLU A 113 17.49 7.01 9.91
C GLU A 113 16.15 6.52 9.34
N LEU A 114 15.71 7.10 8.21
CA LEU A 114 14.49 6.66 7.56
C LEU A 114 14.63 5.24 6.97
N LEU A 115 15.82 4.86 6.50
CA LEU A 115 16.11 3.50 6.05
C LEU A 115 16.08 2.50 7.22
N ASP A 116 16.55 2.89 8.39
CA ASP A 116 16.44 2.06 9.60
C ASP A 116 14.97 1.88 10.01
N ILE A 117 14.17 2.95 9.99
CA ILE A 117 12.72 2.88 10.23
C ILE A 117 12.04 1.96 9.20
N ALA A 118 12.41 2.07 7.92
CA ALA A 118 11.89 1.20 6.87
C ALA A 118 12.26 -0.27 7.10
N SER A 119 13.46 -0.54 7.62
CA SER A 119 13.92 -1.88 7.99
C SER A 119 13.13 -2.44 9.17
N LEU A 120 12.82 -1.61 10.17
CA LEU A 120 11.96 -1.97 11.31
C LEU A 120 10.49 -2.19 10.89
N ALA A 121 10.03 -1.48 9.87
CA ALA A 121 8.67 -1.58 9.34
C ALA A 121 8.45 -2.80 8.42
N LYS A 122 9.47 -3.65 8.24
CA LYS A 122 9.37 -4.87 7.43
C LYS A 122 8.25 -5.77 7.96
N GLY A 123 7.37 -6.22 7.06
CA GLY A 123 6.19 -7.02 7.42
C GLY A 123 4.88 -6.24 7.41
N LEU A 124 4.94 -4.91 7.41
CA LEU A 124 3.74 -4.07 7.37
C LEU A 124 3.23 -3.88 5.93
N SER A 125 1.91 -3.74 5.80
CA SER A 125 1.28 -3.43 4.51
C SER A 125 1.50 -1.96 4.13
N GLY A 126 1.48 -1.66 2.84
CA GLY A 126 1.51 -0.27 2.35
C GLY A 126 0.37 0.60 2.93
N ARG A 127 -0.80 0.00 3.19
CA ARG A 127 -1.93 0.67 3.85
C ARG A 127 -1.58 1.08 5.28
N CYS A 128 -0.98 0.18 6.06
CA CYS A 128 -0.53 0.49 7.41
C CYS A 128 0.50 1.62 7.40
N LEU A 129 1.48 1.56 6.49
CA LEU A 129 2.49 2.62 6.37
C LEU A 129 1.90 3.99 6.04
N ARG A 130 0.92 4.06 5.13
CA ARG A 130 0.26 5.32 4.78
C ARG A 130 -0.57 5.93 5.92
N GLN A 131 -0.85 5.18 6.99
CA GLN A 131 -1.48 5.69 8.20
C GLN A 131 -0.48 6.27 9.21
N VAL A 132 0.81 5.89 9.11
CA VAL A 132 1.86 6.35 10.02
C VAL A 132 1.98 7.88 10.08
N PRO A 133 1.94 8.64 8.96
CA PRO A 133 2.07 10.11 9.01
C PRO A 133 1.00 10.78 9.87
N ALA A 134 -0.26 10.35 9.74
CA ALA A 134 -1.37 10.89 10.52
C ALA A 134 -1.22 10.54 12.01
N LEU A 135 -0.83 9.30 12.33
CA LEU A 135 -0.60 8.87 13.72
C LEU A 135 0.60 9.59 14.36
N ALA A 136 1.69 9.75 13.60
CA ALA A 136 2.87 10.47 14.03
C ALA A 136 2.54 11.94 14.31
N TRP A 137 1.76 12.57 13.42
CA TRP A 137 1.28 13.95 13.62
C TRP A 137 0.39 14.08 14.86
N SER A 138 -0.57 13.17 15.06
CA SER A 138 -1.43 13.17 16.26
C SER A 138 -0.61 13.14 17.54
N LYS A 139 0.36 12.22 17.63
CA LYS A 139 1.25 12.11 18.80
C LYS A 139 2.13 13.36 18.98
N ALA A 140 2.66 13.91 17.89
CA ALA A 140 3.46 15.13 17.95
C ALA A 140 2.63 16.34 18.43
N SER A 141 1.35 16.41 18.03
CA SER A 141 0.43 17.49 18.42
C SER A 141 0.01 17.41 19.89
N GLU A 142 -0.19 16.21 20.43
CA GLU A 142 -0.52 15.98 21.85
C GLU A 142 0.62 16.39 22.77
N VAL A 143 1.87 16.12 22.38
CA VAL A 143 3.07 16.47 23.15
C VAL A 143 3.30 18.00 23.20
N ARG A 144 2.81 18.77 22.21
CA ARG A 144 3.20 20.17 22.00
C ARG A 144 2.20 21.23 22.40
N GLY A 145 0.95 20.91 22.73
CA GLY A 145 -0.04 21.91 23.18
C GLY A 145 -0.15 23.13 22.24
N ASN A 146 -0.99 23.06 21.21
CA ASN A 146 -1.42 24.19 20.38
C ASN A 146 -0.38 25.05 19.63
N ARG A 147 0.89 24.66 19.48
CA ARG A 147 1.84 25.36 18.57
C ARG A 147 2.16 24.54 17.31
N LEU A 148 1.56 24.96 16.20
CA LEU A 148 1.59 24.36 14.86
C LEU A 148 2.84 24.73 14.04
N GLU A 149 4.05 24.41 14.50
CA GLU A 149 5.24 24.49 13.62
C GLU A 149 6.24 23.39 13.98
N ILE A 150 6.44 22.41 13.08
CA ILE A 150 7.54 21.44 13.17
C ILE A 150 8.69 21.93 12.30
N LEU A 151 9.76 22.37 12.97
CA LEU A 151 11.12 22.46 12.44
C LEU A 151 11.74 21.07 12.57
N VAL A 152 12.02 20.41 11.45
CA VAL A 152 12.88 19.22 11.42
C VAL A 152 14.32 19.72 11.39
N VAL A 153 15.00 19.58 12.51
CA VAL A 153 16.46 19.78 12.62
C VAL A 153 17.18 18.54 12.11
#